data_AF-A0A3M1EM34-F1
#
_entry.id   AF-A0A3M1EM34-F1
#
_cell.length_a   1.000
_cell.length_b   1.000
_cell.length_c   1.000
_cell.angle_alpha   90.00
_cell.angle_beta   90.00
_cell.angle_gamma   90.00
#
_symmetry.space_group_name_H-M   'P 1'
#
loop_
_entity.id
_entity.type
_entity.pdbx_description
1 polymer ?
#
loop_
_entity_poly.entity_id
_entity_poly.type
_entity_poly.pdbx_seq_one_letter_code
_entity_poly.pdbx_strand_id
1 'polypeptide(L)' 'MEKQILLFSQTRYNPFVALARDVLTRYHIPFWELNIETDSQAAGWLARWRGEAVVPTLAVLPAGLSPAQFPPALPPD' A
#
# COMPACT_ATOMS: atom_id res chain seq x y z
N MET A 1 -12.77 -16.28 1.83
CA MET A 1 -12.54 -14.87 1.46
C MET A 1 -11.05 -14.63 1.55
N GLU A 2 -10.35 -14.63 0.41
CA GLU A 2 -8.94 -14.26 0.40
C GLU A 2 -8.86 -12.73 0.49
N LYS A 3 -8.03 -12.20 1.38
CA LYS A 3 -7.71 -10.78 1.46
C LYS A 3 -6.22 -10.66 1.23
N GLN A 4 -5.78 -9.66 0.48
CA GLN A 4 -4.37 -9.43 0.20
C GLN A 4 -3.89 -8.17 0.90
N ILE A 5 -2.70 -8.23 1.50
CA ILE A 5 -2.05 -7.04 2.04
C ILE A 5 -1.33 -6.33 0.89
N LEU A 6 -1.53 -5.02 0.77
CA LEU A 6 -0.68 -4.16 -0.04
C LEU A 6 0.23 -3.30 0.84
N LEU A 7 1.48 -3.16 0.40
CA LEU A 7 2.45 -2.22 0.96
C LEU A 7 2.83 -1.20 -0.11
N PHE A 8 2.52 0.07 0.14
CA PHE A 8 3.07 1.18 -0.64
C PHE A 8 4.44 1.56 -0.08
N SER A 9 5.43 1.61 -0.97
CA SER A 9 6.83 1.86 -0.64
C SER A 9 7.44 2.94 -1.54
N GLN A 10 8.69 3.28 -1.29
CA GLN A 10 9.52 4.17 -2.10
C GLN A 10 10.92 3.57 -2.26
N THR A 11 11.68 4.06 -3.24
CA THR A 11 13.04 3.60 -3.53
C THR A 11 14.04 4.17 -2.53
N ARG A 12 13.91 5.46 -2.17
CA ARG A 12 14.80 6.09 -1.19
C ARG A 12 14.65 5.40 0.17
N TYR A 13 15.77 5.15 0.84
CA TYR A 13 15.78 4.50 2.16
C TYR A 13 14.81 5.21 3.13
N ASN A 14 13.80 4.46 3.56
CA ASN A 14 12.82 4.86 4.56
C ASN A 14 12.78 3.74 5.62
N PRO A 15 13.22 4.02 6.87
CA PRO A 15 13.31 2.99 7.90
C PRO A 15 11.94 2.40 8.26
N PHE A 16 10.86 3.16 8.10
CA PHE A 16 9.51 2.67 8.36
C PHE A 16 9.06 1.67 7.30
N VAL A 17 9.41 1.90 6.02
CA VAL A 17 9.16 0.93 4.94
C VAL A 17 9.96 -0.36 5.19
N ALA A 18 11.22 -0.23 5.59
CA ALA A 18 12.06 -1.39 5.91
C ALA A 18 11.47 -2.20 7.08
N LEU A 19 11.02 -1.53 8.15
CA LEU A 19 10.35 -2.18 9.27
C LEU A 19 9.05 -2.88 8.86
N ALA A 20 8.22 -2.25 8.02
CA ALA A 20 6.99 -2.86 7.53
C ALA A 20 7.27 -4.15 6.74
N ARG A 21 8.25 -4.13 5.82
CA ARG A 21 8.67 -5.33 5.08
C ARG A 21 9.19 -6.42 6.01
N ASP A 22 10.03 -6.05 6.98
CA ASP A 22 10.61 -7.00 7.93
C ASP A 22 9.52 -7.70 8.75
N VAL A 23 8.56 -6.95 9.30
CA VAL A 23 7.43 -7.52 10.05
C VAL A 23 6.63 -8.47 9.16
N LEU A 24 6.20 -8.05 7.98
CA LEU A 24 5.40 -8.90 7.08
C LEU A 24 6.14 -10.18 6.69
N THR A 25 7.44 -10.07 6.38
CA THR A 25 8.29 -11.20 6.01
C THR A 25 8.50 -12.15 7.19
N ARG A 26 8.84 -11.63 8.37
CA ARG A 26 9.11 -12.42 9.59
C ARG A 26 7.91 -13.24 10.04
N TYR A 27 6.70 -12.70 9.88
CA TYR A 27 5.45 -13.40 10.21
C TYR A 27 4.86 -14.17 9.03
N HIS A 28 5.59 -14.31 7.91
CA HIS A 28 5.15 -15.04 6.71
C HIS A 28 3.79 -14.55 6.16
N ILE A 29 3.53 -13.25 6.28
CA ILE A 29 2.30 -12.63 5.77
C ILE A 29 2.53 -12.29 4.30
N PRO A 30 1.81 -12.91 3.35
CA PRO A 30 1.95 -12.56 1.95
C PRO A 30 1.45 -11.14 1.69
N PHE A 31 2.25 -10.34 0.98
CA PHE A 31 1.90 -8.98 0.61
C PHE A 31 2.33 -8.67 -0.81
N TRP A 32 1.64 -7.74 -1.44
CA TRP A 32 2.02 -7.14 -2.71
C TRP A 32 2.62 -5.76 -2.44
N GLU A 33 3.86 -5.54 -2.86
CA GLU A 33 4.51 -4.25 -2.74
C GLU A 33 4.34 -3.42 -4.02
N LEU A 34 3.93 -2.15 -3.87
CA LEU A 34 3.90 -1.14 -4.92
C LEU A 34 4.80 0.03 -4.54
N ASN A 35 5.83 0.28 -5.35
CA ASN A 35 6.71 1.43 -5.16
C ASN A 35 6.14 2.65 -5.90
N ILE A 36 5.83 3.71 -5.15
CA ILE A 36 5.18 4.91 -5.68
C ILE A 36 6.07 5.77 -6.59
N GLU A 37 7.38 5.53 -6.58
CA GLU A 37 8.35 6.26 -7.43
C GLU A 37 8.57 5.57 -8.77
N THR A 38 8.44 4.24 -8.82
CA THR A 38 8.67 3.45 -10.04
C THR A 38 7.37 3.04 -10.74
N ASP A 39 6.28 2.92 -9.99
CA ASP A 39 4.94 2.70 -10.53
C ASP A 39 4.22 4.05 -10.68
N SER A 40 4.09 4.49 -11.94
CA SER A 40 3.46 5.76 -12.31
C SER A 40 2.01 5.94 -11.83
N GLN A 41 1.31 4.85 -11.49
CA GLN A 41 -0.09 4.89 -11.06
C GLN A 41 -0.25 4.73 -9.54
N ALA A 42 0.69 4.06 -8.87
CA ALA A 42 0.62 3.76 -7.44
C ALA A 42 0.47 4.99 -6.55
N ALA A 43 1.23 6.07 -6.84
CA ALA A 43 1.10 7.33 -6.12
C ALA A 43 -0.31 7.94 -6.24
N GLY A 44 -0.88 7.89 -7.44
CA GLY A 44 -2.22 8.41 -7.73
C GLY A 44 -3.33 7.60 -7.06
N TRP A 45 -3.21 6.27 -7.05
CA TRP A 45 -4.13 5.40 -6.30
C TRP A 45 -4.07 5.70 -4.81
N LEU A 46 -2.88 5.76 -4.22
CA LEU A 46 -2.69 6.04 -2.80
C LEU A 46 -3.26 7.41 -2.42
N ALA A 47 -2.96 8.46 -3.19
CA ALA A 47 -3.50 9.79 -2.96
C ALA A 47 -5.03 9.84 -3.09
N ARG A 48 -5.62 9.11 -4.04
CA ARG A 48 -7.08 9.00 -4.15
C ARG A 48 -7.71 8.32 -2.93
N TRP A 49 -7.01 7.36 -2.32
CA TRP A 49 -7.51 6.63 -1.15
C TRP A 49 -7.32 7.36 0.18
N ARG A 50 -6.25 8.15 0.31
CA ARG A 50 -5.83 8.74 1.59
C ARG A 50 -5.82 10.27 1.59
N GLY A 51 -6.00 10.91 0.44
CA GLY A 51 -5.80 12.35 0.23
C GLY A 51 -4.34 12.73 -0.03
N GLU A 52 -3.38 11.86 0.33
CA GLU A 52 -1.94 12.08 0.19
C GLU A 52 -1.18 10.78 -0.08
N ALA A 53 -0.03 10.87 -0.74
CA ALA A 53 0.83 9.74 -1.05
C ALA A 53 1.97 9.62 -0.04
N VAL A 54 1.67 9.13 1.16
CA VAL A 54 2.64 8.92 2.25
C VAL A 54 3.01 7.44 2.39
N VAL A 55 4.29 7.16 2.60
CA VAL A 55 4.82 5.80 2.74
C VAL A 55 5.60 5.61 4.04
N PRO A 56 5.59 4.41 4.65
CA PRO A 56 4.82 3.23 4.22
C PRO A 56 3.31 3.41 4.46
N THR A 57 2.50 2.92 3.53
CA THR A 57 1.06 2.73 3.75
C THR A 57 0.71 1.26 3.54
N LEU A 58 -0.01 0.67 4.49
CA LEU A 58 -0.56 -0.68 4.39
C LEU A 58 -2.06 -0.61 4.08
N ALA A 59 -2.50 -1.41 3.13
CA ALA A 59 -3.91 -1.56 2.78
C ALA A 59 -4.30 -3.05 2.76
N VAL A 60 -5.58 -3.34 3.02
CA VAL A 60 -6.12 -4.69 2.91
C VAL A 60 -7.09 -4.72 1.74
N LEU A 61 -6.70 -5.36 0.64
CA LEU A 61 -7.56 -5.55 -0.52
C LEU A 61 -8.47 -6.77 -0.33
N PRO A 62 -9.78 -6.65 -0.61
CA PRO A 62 -10.63 -7.80 -0.87
C PRO A 62 -10.14 -8.61 -2.09
N ALA A 63 -10.32 -9.94 -2.06
CA ALA A 63 -10.05 -10.80 -3.22
C ALA A 63 -10.70 -10.28 -4.50
N GLY A 64 -9.94 -10.31 -5.60
CA GLY A 64 -10.42 -9.93 -6.93
C GLY A 64 -10.46 -8.42 -7.18
N LEU A 65 -10.13 -7.59 -6.21
CA LEU A 65 -9.94 -6.15 -6.43
C LEU A 65 -8.47 -5.82 -6.68
N SER A 66 -8.25 -4.93 -7.64
CA SER A 66 -6.96 -4.31 -7.89
C SER A 66 -6.80 -3.01 -7.09
N PRO A 67 -5.56 -2.52 -6.92
CA PRO A 67 -5.28 -1.19 -6.37
C PRO A 67 -5.92 -0.03 -7.16
N ALA A 68 -6.39 -0.22 -8.39
CA ALA A 68 -7.15 0.83 -9.08
C ALA A 68 -8.60 0.96 -8.57
N GLN A 69 -9.13 -0.10 -7.94
CA GLN A 69 -10.55 -0.25 -7.63
C GLN A 69 -10.91 -0.04 -6.16
N PHE A 70 -9.92 0.20 -5.30
CA PHE A 70 -10.19 0.42 -3.88
C PHE A 70 -10.98 1.74 -3.70
N PRO A 71 -11.91 1.78 -2.73
CA PRO A 71 -12.77 2.93 -2.55
C PRO A 71 -11.95 4.21 -2.29
N PRO A 72 -12.43 5.37 -2.76
CA PRO A 72 -11.83 6.65 -2.41
C PRO A 72 -11.88 6.88 -0.89
N ALA A 73 -11.06 7.81 -0.41
CA ALA A 73 -11.04 8.20 1.00
C ALA A 73 -12.46 8.46 1.53
N LEU A 74 -12.74 8.02 2.76
CA LEU A 74 -13.92 8.49 3.47
C LEU A 74 -13.80 10.01 3.65
N PRO A 75 -14.92 10.77 3.56
CA PRO A 75 -14.90 12.20 3.85
C PRO A 75 -14.28 12.46 5.23
N PRO A 76 -13.59 13.59 5.43
CA PRO A 76 -13.20 14.00 6.78
C PRO A 76 -14.48 14.11 7.65
N ASP A 77 -14.43 13.57 8.87
CA ASP A 77 -15.48 13.67 9.88
C ASP A 77 -15.80 15.13 10.25
#